data_AF-A0A8S3IEK9-F1
#
_entry.id   AF-A0A8S3IEK9-F1
#
_cell.length_a   1.000
_cell.length_b   1.000
_cell.length_c   1.000
_cell.angle_alpha   90.00
_cell.angle_beta   90.00
_cell.angle_gamma   90.00
#
_symmetry.space_group_name_H-M   'P 1'
#
loop_
_entity.id
_entity.type
_entity.pdbx_description
1 polymer ?
#
loop_
_entity_poly.entity_id
_entity_poly.type
_entity_poly.pdbx_seq_one_letter_code
_entity_poly.pdbx_strand_id
1 'polypeptide(L)'
;IDAILHTITIGCSSSYDNVPYYETLIRKDRERVDKLFLSESSNIKIGSIEWSDLKSHLIEQRTPCLVLVDADKLQCCTCKKTTLTRIFDRLISTISSTYQGHYILVIGYTASDNKEFVSYTDPGQIDGFCTTTRENFDLARKAFGTDEDIILCYKRDRN
;
A
#
# COMPACT_ATOMS: atom_id res chain seq x y z
N ILE A 1 17.36 -2.60 -10.52
CA ILE A 1 16.52 -1.94 -9.52
C ILE A 1 16.73 -2.72 -8.24
N ASP A 2 17.06 -2.02 -7.17
CA ASP A 2 17.15 -2.60 -5.84
C ASP A 2 15.90 -2.19 -5.07
N ALA A 3 15.43 -3.01 -4.15
CA ALA A 3 14.15 -2.81 -3.49
C ALA A 3 14.31 -3.01 -1.99
N ILE A 4 13.76 -2.10 -1.20
CA ILE A 4 13.76 -2.20 0.26
C ILE A 4 12.32 -2.19 0.73
N LEU A 5 11.91 -3.25 1.41
CA LEU A 5 10.62 -3.35 2.10
C LEU A 5 10.71 -2.62 3.44
N HIS A 6 9.79 -1.70 3.67
CA HIS A 6 9.48 -1.15 4.97
C HIS A 6 8.16 -1.72 5.45
N THR A 7 8.11 -2.15 6.70
CA THR A 7 6.94 -2.76 7.32
C THR A 7 7.02 -2.58 8.84
N ILE A 8 5.87 -2.58 9.52
CA ILE A 8 5.83 -2.61 10.99
C ILE A 8 5.74 -4.04 11.57
N THR A 9 5.59 -5.05 10.71
CA THR A 9 5.43 -6.45 11.11
C THR A 9 6.46 -7.34 10.42
N ILE A 10 7.15 -8.20 11.18
CA ILE A 10 8.00 -9.25 10.60
C ILE A 10 7.16 -10.50 10.37
N GLY A 11 7.19 -11.04 9.15
CA GLY A 11 6.49 -12.27 8.81
C GLY A 11 4.97 -12.09 8.79
N CYS A 12 4.23 -13.14 9.11
CA CYS A 12 2.77 -13.06 9.20
C CYS A 12 2.32 -12.63 10.61
N SER A 13 1.58 -11.52 10.74
CA SER A 13 1.06 -11.09 12.05
C SER A 13 0.21 -12.19 12.69
N SER A 14 0.41 -12.49 13.98
CA SER A 14 -0.46 -13.39 14.74
C SER A 14 -1.87 -12.81 14.94
N SER A 15 -2.05 -11.51 14.67
CA SER A 15 -3.34 -10.84 14.73
C SER A 15 -4.37 -11.41 13.75
N TYR A 16 -3.93 -12.16 12.74
CA TYR A 16 -4.77 -12.75 11.70
C TYR A 16 -5.12 -14.23 11.95
N ASP A 17 -4.64 -14.82 13.05
CA ASP A 17 -4.83 -16.26 13.33
C ASP A 17 -6.30 -16.66 13.54
N ASN A 18 -7.16 -15.69 13.89
CA ASN A 18 -8.59 -15.90 14.13
C ASN A 18 -9.50 -15.39 12.99
N VAL A 19 -8.92 -15.06 11.82
CA VAL A 19 -9.70 -14.56 10.67
C VAL A 19 -10.04 -15.74 9.76
N PRO A 20 -11.33 -16.10 9.58
CA PRO A 20 -11.75 -17.30 8.85
C PRO A 20 -11.21 -17.43 7.43
N TYR A 21 -11.02 -16.29 6.76
CA TYR A 21 -10.43 -16.20 5.41
C TYR A 21 -9.04 -16.85 5.33
N TYR A 22 -8.29 -16.85 6.44
CA TYR A 22 -6.91 -17.31 6.49
C TYR A 22 -6.74 -18.73 7.07
N GLU A 23 -7.73 -19.31 7.75
CA GLU A 23 -7.58 -20.54 8.56
C GLU A 23 -6.99 -21.76 7.82
N THR A 24 -7.28 -21.94 6.53
CA THR A 24 -6.85 -23.14 5.77
C THR A 24 -5.52 -22.98 5.04
N LEU A 25 -5.12 -21.75 4.70
CA LEU A 25 -3.90 -21.47 3.91
C LEU A 25 -2.79 -20.81 4.73
N ILE A 26 -3.12 -20.17 5.85
CA ILE A 26 -2.19 -19.34 6.62
C ILE A 26 -0.99 -20.11 7.15
N ARG A 27 -1.12 -21.40 7.48
CA ARG A 27 0.04 -22.14 8.01
C ARG A 27 1.13 -22.32 6.95
N LYS A 28 0.75 -22.71 5.73
CA LYS A 28 1.70 -22.87 4.62
C LYS A 28 2.21 -21.53 4.13
N ASP A 29 1.33 -20.52 4.08
CA ASP A 29 1.73 -19.17 3.70
C ASP A 29 2.64 -18.52 4.74
N ARG A 30 2.40 -18.72 6.03
CA ARG A 30 3.25 -18.27 7.13
C ARG A 30 4.66 -18.83 7.00
N GLU A 31 4.81 -20.15 6.87
CA GLU A 31 6.14 -20.76 6.69
C GLU A 31 6.88 -20.23 5.45
N ARG A 32 6.15 -20.01 4.34
CA ARG A 32 6.72 -19.46 3.11
C ARG A 32 7.14 -18.01 3.29
N VAL A 33 6.29 -17.18 3.89
CA VAL A 33 6.52 -15.76 4.14
C VAL A 33 7.68 -15.58 5.11
N ASP A 34 7.69 -16.30 6.23
CA ASP A 34 8.76 -16.21 7.22
C ASP A 34 10.12 -16.57 6.62
N LYS A 35 10.18 -17.59 5.75
CA LYS A 35 11.40 -17.93 5.00
C LYS A 35 11.86 -16.80 4.08
N LEU A 36 10.94 -16.11 3.40
CA LEU A 36 11.25 -14.97 2.54
C LEU A 36 11.78 -13.78 3.36
N PHE A 37 11.18 -13.49 4.51
CA PHE A 37 11.68 -12.46 5.43
C PHE A 37 13.11 -12.77 5.92
N LEU A 38 13.40 -14.04 6.21
CA LEU A 38 14.74 -14.46 6.60
C LEU A 38 15.74 -14.31 5.45
N SER A 39 15.39 -14.76 4.24
CA SER A 39 16.29 -14.69 3.08
C SER A 39 16.55 -13.26 2.61
N GLU A 40 15.56 -12.37 2.77
CA GLU A 40 15.63 -10.96 2.34
C GLU A 40 15.89 -10.00 3.51
N SER A 41 16.37 -10.51 4.65
CA SER A 41 16.56 -9.71 5.88
C SER A 41 17.43 -8.45 5.70
N SER A 42 18.37 -8.46 4.73
CA SER A 42 19.18 -7.27 4.37
C SER A 42 18.39 -6.20 3.60
N ASN A 43 17.27 -6.58 2.99
CA ASN A 43 16.40 -5.72 2.17
C ASN A 43 15.10 -5.34 2.90
N ILE A 44 15.03 -5.59 4.21
CA ILE A 44 13.86 -5.30 5.05
C ILE A 44 14.24 -4.33 6.15
N LYS A 45 13.42 -3.30 6.33
CA LYS A 45 13.55 -2.31 7.40
C LYS A 45 12.26 -2.29 8.22
N ILE A 46 12.41 -2.41 9.52
CA ILE A 46 11.28 -2.39 10.44
C ILE A 46 11.02 -0.96 10.90
N GLY A 47 9.79 -0.50 10.68
CA GLY A 47 9.33 0.82 11.07
C GLY A 47 8.38 1.44 10.06
N SER A 48 7.52 2.32 10.56
CA SER A 48 6.64 3.14 9.74
C SER A 48 7.47 4.13 8.91
N ILE A 49 7.09 4.30 7.64
CA ILE A 49 7.57 5.41 6.81
C ILE A 49 6.65 6.61 7.02
N GLU A 50 7.24 7.75 7.38
CA GLU A 50 6.53 9.02 7.41
C GLU A 50 6.42 9.63 6.01
N TRP A 51 5.41 10.47 5.82
CA TRP A 51 5.17 11.11 4.52
C TRP A 51 6.38 11.94 4.05
N SER A 52 7.12 12.56 4.97
CA SER A 52 8.35 13.29 4.66
C SER A 52 9.41 12.41 4.00
N ASP A 53 9.60 11.19 4.49
CA ASP A 53 10.61 10.26 3.98
C ASP A 53 10.19 9.72 2.61
N LEU A 54 8.89 9.42 2.44
CA LEU A 54 8.35 9.02 1.16
C LEU A 54 8.50 10.12 0.10
N LYS A 55 8.28 11.39 0.48
CA LYS A 55 8.54 12.54 -0.42
C LYS A 55 10.00 12.63 -0.82
N SER A 56 10.91 12.56 0.15
CA SER A 56 12.35 12.59 -0.13
C SER A 56 12.74 11.48 -1.11
N HIS A 57 12.23 10.26 -0.92
CA HIS A 57 12.46 9.15 -1.85
C HIS A 57 11.95 9.47 -3.28
N LEU A 58 10.71 9.93 -3.42
CA LEU A 58 10.11 10.27 -4.72
C LEU A 58 10.91 11.36 -5.46
N ILE A 59 11.44 12.35 -4.73
CA ILE A 59 12.24 13.46 -5.28
C ILE A 59 13.64 12.99 -5.68
N GLU A 60 14.34 12.32 -4.76
CA GLU A 60 15.75 11.97 -4.89
C GLU A 60 15.96 10.80 -5.86
N GLN A 61 15.17 9.73 -5.70
CA GLN A 61 15.33 8.50 -6.48
C GLN A 61 14.63 8.57 -7.83
N ARG A 62 13.53 9.36 -7.91
CA ARG A 62 12.66 9.46 -9.10
C ARG A 62 12.27 8.07 -9.61
N THR A 63 11.79 7.26 -8.69
CA THR A 63 11.35 5.88 -8.87
C THR A 63 10.01 5.69 -8.17
N PRO A 64 9.17 4.77 -8.66
CA PRO A 64 7.90 4.47 -8.02
C PRO A 64 8.10 3.74 -6.69
N CYS A 65 7.12 3.87 -5.80
CA CYS A 65 6.99 3.06 -4.59
C CYS A 65 5.79 2.12 -4.73
N LEU A 66 5.96 0.84 -4.42
CA LEU A 66 4.84 -0.09 -4.34
C LEU A 66 4.29 -0.05 -2.91
N VAL A 67 3.01 0.30 -2.76
CA VAL A 67 2.39 0.56 -1.46
C VAL A 67 1.17 -0.31 -1.29
N LEU A 68 1.09 -1.02 -0.16
CA LEU A 68 -0.11 -1.73 0.24
C LEU A 68 -1.10 -0.77 0.89
N VAL A 69 -2.34 -0.78 0.43
CA VAL A 69 -3.43 0.01 1.00
C VAL A 69 -4.63 -0.85 1.31
N ASP A 70 -5.47 -0.36 2.22
CA ASP A 70 -6.86 -0.79 2.33
C ASP A 70 -7.69 -0.11 1.23
N ALA A 71 -8.11 -0.89 0.22
CA ALA A 71 -8.82 -0.41 -0.95
C ALA A 71 -10.16 0.26 -0.61
N ASP A 72 -10.84 -0.20 0.44
CA ASP A 72 -12.11 0.37 0.90
C ASP A 72 -11.94 1.79 1.47
N LYS A 73 -10.73 2.08 1.96
CA LYS A 73 -10.37 3.39 2.52
C LYS A 73 -9.77 4.34 1.50
N LEU A 74 -9.14 3.83 0.44
CA LEU A 74 -8.52 4.66 -0.59
C LEU A 74 -9.60 5.32 -1.47
N GLN A 75 -9.57 6.65 -1.53
CA GLN A 75 -10.50 7.47 -2.28
C GLN A 75 -9.74 8.26 -3.34
N CYS A 76 -9.99 7.91 -4.61
CA CYS A 76 -9.47 8.64 -5.74
C CYS A 76 -10.24 9.96 -5.95
N CYS A 77 -9.53 11.08 -6.11
CA CYS A 77 -10.08 12.40 -6.44
C CYS A 77 -10.44 12.53 -7.93
N THR A 78 -9.68 11.89 -8.82
CA THR A 78 -9.88 12.00 -10.28
C THR A 78 -10.88 10.98 -10.83
N CYS A 79 -10.99 9.83 -10.18
CA CYS A 79 -11.75 8.69 -10.70
C CYS A 79 -13.24 8.95 -10.51
N LYS A 80 -13.97 9.09 -11.63
CA LYS A 80 -15.43 9.24 -11.65
C LYS A 80 -16.10 7.89 -11.42
N LYS A 81 -15.96 7.29 -10.23
CA LYS A 81 -16.93 6.26 -9.82
C LYS A 81 -18.27 6.99 -9.65
N THR A 82 -19.30 6.60 -10.41
CA THR A 82 -20.64 7.15 -10.20
C THR A 82 -21.03 6.98 -8.74
N THR A 83 -21.75 7.95 -8.17
CA THR A 83 -22.20 7.89 -6.77
C THR A 83 -22.90 6.56 -6.47
N LEU A 84 -23.64 6.02 -7.45
CA LEU A 84 -24.29 4.70 -7.38
C LEU A 84 -23.28 3.55 -7.28
N THR A 85 -22.25 3.47 -8.13
CA THR A 85 -21.21 2.44 -7.99
C THR A 85 -20.46 2.52 -6.66
N ARG A 86 -20.17 3.73 -6.15
CA ARG A 86 -19.54 3.87 -4.81
C ARG A 86 -20.49 3.46 -3.69
N ILE A 87 -21.79 3.73 -3.83
CA ILE A 87 -22.83 3.33 -2.87
C ILE A 87 -23.03 1.82 -2.91
N PHE A 88 -23.04 1.18 -4.08
CA PHE A 88 -23.14 -0.27 -4.22
C PHE A 88 -21.90 -0.98 -3.69
N ASP A 89 -20.69 -0.53 -4.06
CA ASP A 89 -19.43 -1.03 -3.50
C ASP A 89 -19.46 -0.91 -1.96
N ARG A 90 -19.92 0.24 -1.43
CA ARG A 90 -20.06 0.45 0.02
C ARG A 90 -21.18 -0.37 0.66
N LEU A 91 -22.33 -0.56 0.03
CA LEU A 91 -23.44 -1.35 0.56
C LEU A 91 -23.08 -2.83 0.63
N ILE A 92 -22.38 -3.33 -0.39
CA ILE A 92 -21.83 -4.69 -0.41
C ILE A 92 -20.68 -4.80 0.61
N SER A 93 -19.79 -3.82 0.69
CA SER A 93 -18.73 -3.73 1.72
C SER A 93 -19.31 -3.58 3.15
N THR A 94 -20.46 -2.95 3.36
CA THR A 94 -21.09 -2.90 4.70
C THR A 94 -21.61 -4.26 5.18
N ILE A 95 -21.78 -5.23 4.29
CA ILE A 95 -22.11 -6.61 4.65
C ILE A 95 -20.85 -7.37 5.12
N SER A 96 -19.66 -6.82 4.86
CA SER A 96 -18.35 -7.35 5.25
C SER A 96 -17.31 -6.22 5.30
N SER A 97 -17.29 -5.43 6.38
CA SER A 97 -16.33 -4.31 6.59
C SER A 97 -14.92 -4.80 6.90
N THR A 98 -14.47 -5.78 6.14
CA THR A 98 -13.20 -6.46 6.25
C THR A 98 -12.18 -5.76 5.39
N TYR A 99 -10.98 -5.57 5.93
CA TYR A 99 -9.81 -5.10 5.20
C TYR A 99 -9.71 -5.72 3.80
N GLN A 100 -9.54 -4.88 2.77
CA GLN A 100 -9.29 -5.31 1.40
C GLN A 100 -7.92 -4.80 0.94
N GLY A 101 -6.90 -5.66 1.07
CA GLY A 101 -5.55 -5.34 0.64
C GLY A 101 -5.45 -5.13 -0.88
N HIS A 102 -4.84 -4.04 -1.30
CA HIS A 102 -4.57 -3.74 -2.70
C HIS A 102 -3.24 -3.00 -2.86
N TYR A 103 -2.40 -3.47 -3.76
CA TYR A 103 -1.13 -2.80 -4.06
C TYR A 103 -1.33 -1.73 -5.14
N ILE A 104 -0.84 -0.52 -4.86
CA ILE A 104 -0.80 0.59 -5.81
C ILE A 104 0.64 1.03 -6.06
N LEU A 105 0.89 1.69 -7.19
CA LEU A 105 2.17 2.29 -7.50
C LEU A 105 2.11 3.79 -7.23
N VAL A 106 2.75 4.27 -6.17
CA VAL A 106 2.91 5.71 -5.94
C VAL A 106 4.04 6.23 -6.81
N ILE A 107 3.75 7.21 -7.65
CA ILE A 107 4.67 7.70 -8.69
C ILE A 107 5.09 9.16 -8.47
N GLY A 108 4.44 9.87 -7.55
CA GLY A 108 4.75 11.26 -7.27
C GLY A 108 3.69 11.93 -6.40
N TYR A 109 3.84 13.23 -6.23
CA TYR A 109 2.88 14.06 -5.53
C TYR A 109 2.87 15.48 -6.11
N THR A 110 1.78 16.21 -5.89
CA THR A 110 1.67 17.64 -6.20
C THR A 110 1.27 18.40 -4.94
N ALA A 111 1.68 19.66 -4.86
CA ALA A 111 1.31 20.55 -3.76
C ALA A 111 0.64 21.81 -4.35
N SER A 112 -0.55 22.16 -3.86
CA SER A 112 -1.30 23.36 -4.24
C SER A 112 -2.05 23.90 -3.03
N ASP A 113 -1.97 25.19 -2.75
CA ASP A 113 -2.75 25.88 -1.71
C ASP A 113 -2.75 25.16 -0.34
N ASN A 114 -1.56 24.78 0.15
CA ASN A 114 -1.36 24.02 1.39
C ASN A 114 -2.00 22.62 1.43
N LYS A 115 -2.36 22.06 0.28
CA LYS A 115 -2.82 20.68 0.13
C LYS A 115 -1.82 19.87 -0.68
N GLU A 116 -1.59 18.64 -0.26
CA GLU A 116 -0.75 17.69 -0.98
C GLU A 116 -1.63 16.57 -1.55
N PHE A 117 -1.39 16.24 -2.81
CA PHE A 117 -2.08 15.18 -3.53
C PHE A 117 -1.07 14.13 -3.97
N VAL A 118 -1.36 12.87 -3.65
CA VAL A 118 -0.53 11.72 -4.05
C VAL A 118 -1.00 11.24 -5.41
N SER A 119 -0.06 11.10 -6.35
CA SER A 119 -0.30 10.54 -7.67
C SER A 119 0.11 9.07 -7.69
N TYR A 120 -0.78 8.21 -8.17
CA TYR A 120 -0.53 6.77 -8.21
C TYR A 120 -1.14 6.11 -9.45
N THR A 121 -0.65 4.92 -9.79
CA THR A 121 -1.27 4.03 -10.77
C THR A 121 -1.88 2.84 -10.04
N ASP A 122 -3.11 2.51 -10.42
CA ASP A 122 -3.83 1.34 -9.93
C ASP A 122 -3.73 0.22 -10.98
N PRO A 123 -3.09 -0.93 -10.67
CA PRO A 123 -2.99 -2.05 -11.60
C PRO A 123 -4.36 -2.61 -12.04
N GLY A 124 -5.42 -2.39 -11.27
CA GLY A 124 -6.79 -2.77 -11.59
C GLY A 124 -7.48 -1.84 -12.59
N GLN A 125 -6.84 -0.73 -13.00
CA GLN A 125 -7.36 0.21 -13.99
C GLN A 125 -6.63 0.05 -15.33
N ILE A 126 -7.40 0.01 -16.42
CA ILE A 126 -6.90 -0.18 -17.80
C ILE A 126 -6.48 1.19 -18.36
N ASP A 127 -5.37 1.73 -17.86
CA ASP A 127 -4.82 3.07 -18.15
C ASP A 127 -5.44 4.21 -17.32
N GLY A 128 -4.58 4.89 -16.56
CA GLY A 128 -4.95 6.11 -15.84
C GLY A 128 -4.00 6.44 -14.69
N PHE A 129 -3.77 7.74 -14.51
CA PHE A 129 -3.18 8.28 -13.29
C PHE A 129 -4.31 8.63 -12.33
N CYS A 130 -4.28 8.02 -11.15
CA CYS A 130 -5.17 8.33 -10.05
C CYS A 130 -4.51 9.38 -9.14
N THR A 131 -5.34 10.16 -8.47
CA THR A 131 -4.87 11.07 -7.42
C THR A 131 -5.70 10.87 -6.17
N THR A 132 -5.12 11.11 -5.00
CA THR A 132 -5.83 11.15 -3.71
C THR A 132 -5.20 12.24 -2.83
N THR A 133 -5.89 12.67 -1.77
CA THR A 133 -5.26 13.57 -0.80
C THR A 133 -4.21 12.81 0.02
N ARG A 134 -3.18 13.50 0.47
CA ARG A 134 -2.18 12.93 1.39
C ARG A 134 -2.82 12.29 2.62
N GLU A 135 -3.82 12.94 3.21
CA GLU A 135 -4.49 12.44 4.41
C GLU A 135 -5.23 11.13 4.15
N ASN A 136 -5.90 11.00 3.01
CA ASN A 136 -6.61 9.78 2.66
C ASN A 136 -5.65 8.64 2.27
N PHE A 137 -4.55 8.97 1.60
CA PHE A 137 -3.47 8.03 1.34
C PHE A 137 -2.86 7.47 2.64
N ASP A 138 -2.48 8.34 3.59
CA ASP A 138 -1.95 7.91 4.89
C ASP A 138 -2.97 7.05 5.65
N LEU A 139 -4.24 7.46 5.66
CA LEU A 139 -5.32 6.70 6.29
C LEU A 139 -5.49 5.29 5.67
N ALA A 140 -5.32 5.17 4.35
CA ALA A 140 -5.48 3.89 3.65
C ALA A 140 -4.25 2.98 3.78
N ARG A 141 -3.03 3.53 3.73
CA ARG A 141 -1.78 2.74 3.82
C ARG A 141 -1.42 2.35 5.26
N LYS A 142 -1.86 3.13 6.26
CA LYS A 142 -1.67 2.84 7.69
C LYS A 142 -2.86 2.11 8.33
N ALA A 143 -3.79 1.64 7.50
CA ALA A 143 -4.94 0.90 7.96
C ALA A 143 -4.56 -0.46 8.55
N PHE A 144 -5.33 -0.92 9.54
CA PHE A 144 -5.23 -2.32 9.98
C PHE A 144 -5.33 -3.28 8.80
N GLY A 145 -4.42 -4.26 8.72
CA GLY A 145 -4.32 -5.20 7.61
C GLY A 145 -3.17 -4.95 6.64
N THR A 146 -2.65 -3.71 6.56
CA THR A 146 -1.61 -3.36 5.58
C THR A 146 -0.19 -3.57 6.09
N ASP A 147 -0.01 -3.71 7.41
CA ASP A 147 1.30 -3.75 8.07
C ASP A 147 2.22 -2.57 7.68
N GLU A 148 1.63 -1.49 7.17
CA GLU A 148 2.31 -0.33 6.56
C GLU A 148 3.33 -0.71 5.47
N ASP A 149 3.09 -1.81 4.76
CA ASP A 149 4.00 -2.36 3.76
C ASP A 149 4.23 -1.37 2.61
N ILE A 150 5.48 -0.94 2.46
CA ILE A 150 5.95 -0.08 1.37
C ILE A 150 7.27 -0.62 0.84
N ILE A 151 7.33 -0.87 -0.47
CA ILE A 151 8.59 -1.21 -1.15
C ILE A 151 9.10 0.03 -1.87
N LEU A 152 10.23 0.55 -1.37
CA LEU A 152 10.99 1.63 -1.98
C LEU A 152 11.90 1.06 -3.06
N CYS A 153 11.79 1.57 -4.30
CA CYS A 153 12.60 1.12 -5.42
C CYS A 153 13.77 2.07 -5.65
N TYR A 154 14.96 1.53 -5.85
CA TYR A 154 16.19 2.28 -6.10
C TYR A 154 16.74 1.93 -7.48
N LYS A 155 17.26 2.92 -8.20
CA LYS A 155 18.00 2.66 -9.44
C LYS A 155 19.28 1.91 -9.06
N ARG A 156 19.61 0.85 -9.81
CA ARG A 156 20.95 0.27 -9.68
C ARG A 156 21.93 1.27 -10.26
N ASP A 157 23.01 1.54 -9.55
CA ASP A 157 24.13 2.26 -10.12
C ASP A 157 24.60 1.50 -11.36
N ARG A 158 24.54 2.18 -12.50
CA ARG A 158 25.19 1.69 -13.72
C ARG A 158 26.66 2.06 -13.56
N ASN A 159 27.44 1.14 -13.00
CA ASN A 159 28.90 1.16 -13.15
C ASN A 159 29.26 1.15 -14.63
#